data_AF-A0A6N4W3Q4-F1
#
_entry.id   AF-A0A6N4W3Q4-F1
#
_cell.length_a   1.000
_cell.length_b   1.000
_cell.length_c   1.000
_cell.angle_alpha   90.00
_cell.angle_beta   90.00
_cell.angle_gamma   90.00
#
_symmetry.space_group_name_H-M   'P 1'
#
loop_
_entity.id
_entity.type
_entity.pdbx_description
1 polymer ?
#
loop_
_entity_poly.entity_id
_entity_poly.type
_entity_poly.pdbx_seq_one_letter_code
_entity_poly.pdbx_strand_id
1 'polypeptide(L)'
;MAHSKSPLLHLAAYRALGLTEWTYDRIDCTADQLPALVRGFGPEWVGVSVTMPGKFAALEFADEHTRRAELVGSANTLVRTEHGWRADNTDIDGVAGALAHHHDLHRAIVLGSGGTAPAAVAGLAQLGVTAITVVARNRDKAARLVELGGRLGVTTEFCALDGADLPAVVAAADVLVSTIPADAAAGHAQTFAGVPVVLDAIYDPWPTPLAAAVERAGGEVISGLQMLLNQAFSQVEQFTGRPAPRTEMAAALG
;
A
#
# COMPACT_ATOMS: atom_id res chain seq x y z
N MET A 1 -6.15 -9.70 10.70
CA MET A 1 -4.81 -10.13 11.15
C MET A 1 -4.49 -11.58 10.76
N ALA A 2 -5.43 -12.53 10.93
CA ALA A 2 -5.23 -13.95 10.59
C ALA A 2 -4.74 -14.24 9.14
N HIS A 3 -5.11 -13.40 8.17
CA HIS A 3 -4.76 -13.56 6.75
C HIS A 3 -3.51 -12.79 6.28
N SER A 4 -2.81 -12.07 7.17
CA SER A 4 -1.59 -11.35 6.76
C SER A 4 -0.47 -12.33 6.41
N LYS A 5 0.13 -12.16 5.23
CA LYS A 5 1.30 -12.93 4.76
C LYS A 5 2.63 -12.27 5.16
N SER A 6 2.64 -11.15 5.86
CA SER A 6 3.90 -10.50 6.31
C SER A 6 4.80 -11.44 7.12
N PRO A 7 4.31 -12.23 8.10
CA PRO A 7 5.19 -13.16 8.82
C PRO A 7 5.85 -14.21 7.92
N LEU A 8 5.16 -14.65 6.87
CA LEU A 8 5.70 -15.61 5.91
C LEU A 8 6.89 -15.01 5.15
N LEU A 9 6.74 -13.78 4.65
CA LEU A 9 7.77 -13.03 3.93
C LEU A 9 8.98 -12.72 4.80
N HIS A 10 8.76 -12.16 5.99
CA HIS A 10 9.86 -11.80 6.89
C HIS A 10 10.62 -13.02 7.39
N LEU A 11 9.94 -14.10 7.78
CA LEU A 11 10.62 -15.32 8.21
C LEU A 11 11.38 -16.00 7.06
N ALA A 12 10.88 -15.93 5.82
CA ALA A 12 11.64 -16.37 4.65
C ALA A 12 12.91 -15.55 4.46
N ALA A 13 12.81 -14.22 4.59
CA ALA A 13 13.95 -13.33 4.50
C ALA A 13 14.99 -13.60 5.61
N TYR A 14 14.54 -13.74 6.86
CA TYR A 14 15.43 -13.95 8.00
C TYR A 14 16.20 -15.26 7.86
N ARG A 15 15.54 -16.34 7.42
CA ARG A 15 16.22 -17.60 7.11
C ARG A 15 17.26 -17.45 6.00
N ALA A 16 16.92 -16.79 4.90
CA ALA A 16 17.84 -16.56 3.78
C ALA A 16 19.05 -15.68 4.18
N LEU A 17 18.85 -14.75 5.11
CA LEU A 17 19.91 -13.88 5.65
C LEU A 17 20.72 -14.55 6.78
N GLY A 18 20.41 -15.79 7.16
CA GLY A 18 21.08 -16.50 8.28
C GLY A 18 20.70 -15.99 9.67
N LEU A 19 19.59 -15.24 9.79
CA LEU A 19 19.04 -14.73 11.04
C LEU A 19 18.03 -15.73 11.62
N THR A 20 18.46 -16.97 11.85
CA THR A 20 17.54 -18.08 12.20
C THR A 20 16.84 -17.93 13.54
N GLU A 21 17.41 -17.12 14.45
CA GLU A 21 16.85 -16.85 15.78
C GLU A 21 15.86 -15.67 15.79
N TRP A 22 15.69 -14.97 14.66
CA TRP A 22 14.75 -13.84 14.58
C TRP A 22 13.33 -14.32 14.41
N THR A 23 12.41 -13.74 15.19
CA THR A 23 10.98 -14.03 15.11
C THR A 23 10.22 -12.93 14.37
N TYR A 24 9.02 -13.27 13.93
CA TYR A 24 8.07 -12.30 13.39
C TYR A 24 6.66 -12.72 13.79
N ASP A 25 6.09 -12.04 14.77
CA ASP A 25 4.83 -12.41 15.40
C ASP A 25 3.65 -11.54 14.95
N ARG A 26 2.43 -12.06 15.13
CA ARG A 26 1.19 -11.29 14.93
C ARG A 26 0.65 -10.87 16.28
N ILE A 27 0.40 -9.57 16.47
CA ILE A 27 -0.18 -9.03 17.71
C ILE A 27 -1.42 -8.23 17.38
N ASP A 28 -2.60 -8.76 17.69
CA ASP A 28 -3.87 -8.04 17.54
C ASP A 28 -3.85 -6.76 18.36
N CYS A 29 -3.98 -5.63 17.67
CA CYS A 29 -3.78 -4.30 18.24
C CYS A 29 -4.69 -3.29 17.54
N THR A 30 -5.48 -2.55 18.33
CA THR A 30 -6.24 -1.40 17.83
C THR A 30 -5.33 -0.17 17.70
N ALA A 31 -5.82 0.87 17.02
CA ALA A 31 -5.09 2.13 16.92
C ALA A 31 -4.78 2.74 18.31
N ASP A 32 -5.73 2.68 19.23
CA ASP A 32 -5.60 3.22 20.60
C ASP A 32 -4.61 2.41 21.47
N GLN A 33 -4.47 1.10 21.19
CA GLN A 33 -3.57 0.22 21.93
C GLN A 33 -2.11 0.35 21.45
N LEU A 34 -1.89 0.74 20.20
CA LEU A 34 -0.57 0.74 19.57
C LEU A 34 0.48 1.53 20.37
N PRO A 35 0.22 2.77 20.83
CA PRO A 35 1.23 3.52 21.57
C PRO A 35 1.67 2.85 22.87
N ALA A 36 0.74 2.23 23.61
CA ALA A 36 1.05 1.54 24.85
C ALA A 36 1.81 0.22 24.60
N LEU A 37 1.38 -0.53 23.58
CA LEU A 37 2.00 -1.78 23.18
C LEU A 37 3.45 -1.58 22.74
N VAL A 38 3.69 -0.69 21.77
CA VAL A 38 5.02 -0.49 21.18
C VAL A 38 5.99 0.15 22.18
N ARG A 39 5.49 0.99 23.10
CA ARG A 39 6.29 1.53 24.20
C ARG A 39 6.78 0.44 25.17
N GLY A 40 6.01 -0.64 25.33
CA GLY A 40 6.36 -1.78 26.17
C GLY A 40 7.40 -2.72 25.57
N PHE A 41 7.75 -2.57 24.30
CA PHE A 41 8.73 -3.43 23.63
C PHE A 41 10.15 -3.16 24.11
N GLY A 42 10.83 -4.23 24.54
CA GLY A 42 12.22 -4.20 24.96
C GLY A 42 13.21 -3.99 23.80
N PRO A 43 14.52 -3.89 24.10
CA PRO A 43 15.57 -3.63 23.10
C PRO A 43 15.69 -4.71 22.02
N GLU A 44 15.15 -5.91 22.25
CA GLU A 44 15.12 -7.02 21.29
C GLU A 44 14.19 -6.77 20.08
N TRP A 45 13.24 -5.85 20.21
CA TRP A 45 12.31 -5.50 19.12
C TRP A 45 12.96 -4.52 18.15
N VAL A 46 13.34 -4.97 16.97
CA VAL A 46 14.03 -4.12 15.98
C VAL A 46 13.09 -3.38 15.03
N GLY A 47 11.86 -3.87 14.86
CA GLY A 47 10.94 -3.34 13.86
C GLY A 47 9.53 -3.88 14.03
N VAL A 48 8.55 -3.12 13.56
CA VAL A 48 7.12 -3.48 13.58
C VAL A 48 6.48 -3.04 12.28
N SER A 49 5.89 -3.97 11.53
CA SER A 49 5.00 -3.60 10.43
C SER A 49 3.58 -3.40 10.96
N VAL A 50 2.98 -2.26 10.62
CA VAL A 50 1.69 -1.81 11.11
C VAL A 50 0.67 -1.87 9.97
N THR A 51 -0.46 -2.53 10.23
CA THR A 51 -1.59 -2.58 9.31
C THR A 51 -2.80 -1.83 9.86
N MET A 52 -3.90 -1.79 9.11
CA MET A 52 -5.16 -1.20 9.58
C MET A 52 -5.60 -1.83 10.91
N PRO A 53 -6.06 -1.04 11.89
CA PRO A 53 -6.30 0.41 11.85
C PRO A 53 -5.14 1.28 12.37
N GLY A 54 -3.97 0.70 12.71
CA GLY A 54 -2.92 1.38 13.48
C GLY A 54 -2.04 2.39 12.72
N LYS A 55 -2.14 2.53 11.39
CA LYS A 55 -1.16 3.30 10.61
C LYS A 55 -1.05 4.78 10.97
N PHE A 56 -2.16 5.41 11.37
CA PHE A 56 -2.15 6.81 11.83
C PHE A 56 -1.52 6.93 13.22
N ALA A 57 -1.91 6.04 14.14
CA ALA A 57 -1.34 5.99 15.48
C ALA A 57 0.16 5.66 15.48
N ALA A 58 0.63 4.84 14.54
CA ALA A 58 2.06 4.55 14.39
C ALA A 58 2.86 5.79 13.99
N LEU A 59 2.34 6.60 13.07
CA LEU A 59 2.98 7.87 12.72
C LEU A 59 2.98 8.81 13.92
N GLU A 60 1.86 8.99 14.60
CA GLU A 60 1.76 9.87 15.79
C GLU A 60 2.65 9.41 16.95
N PHE A 61 2.80 8.10 17.13
CA PHE A 61 3.60 7.52 18.21
C PHE A 61 5.11 7.70 18.00
N ALA A 62 5.58 7.63 16.76
CA ALA A 62 7.01 7.59 16.46
C ALA A 62 7.73 8.90 16.83
N ASP A 63 8.98 8.76 17.28
CA ASP A 63 9.86 9.87 17.67
C ASP A 63 10.51 10.55 16.45
N GLU A 64 10.71 9.78 15.38
CA GLU A 64 11.26 10.24 14.11
C GLU A 64 10.35 9.82 12.94
N HIS A 65 10.33 10.61 11.87
CA HIS A 65 9.51 10.33 10.69
C HIS A 65 10.34 10.46 9.41
N THR A 66 10.15 9.56 8.46
CA THR A 66 10.64 9.81 7.11
C THR A 66 9.79 10.88 6.44
N ARG A 67 10.41 11.70 5.57
CA ARG A 67 9.70 12.72 4.78
C ARG A 67 8.49 12.15 4.03
N ARG A 68 8.61 10.92 3.54
CA ARG A 68 7.52 10.25 2.80
C ARG A 68 6.36 9.84 3.72
N ALA A 69 6.64 9.40 4.95
CA ALA A 69 5.60 9.07 5.92
C ALA A 69 4.86 10.33 6.41
N GLU A 70 5.58 11.44 6.66
CA GLU A 70 4.97 12.74 6.99
C GLU A 70 4.09 13.26 5.85
N LEU A 71 4.58 13.15 4.61
CA LEU A 71 3.87 13.62 3.43
C LEU A 71 2.55 12.86 3.23
N VAL A 72 2.59 11.54 3.36
CA VAL A 72 1.44 10.63 3.21
C VAL A 72 0.52 10.66 4.44
N GLY A 73 1.03 11.05 5.61
CA GLY A 73 0.26 11.20 6.84
C GLY A 73 -0.11 9.89 7.52
N SER A 74 0.62 8.80 7.24
CA SER A 74 0.50 7.52 7.95
C SER A 74 1.77 6.69 7.82
N ALA A 75 1.97 5.71 8.72
CA ALA A 75 3.12 4.82 8.72
C ALA A 75 2.68 3.35 8.81
N ASN A 76 3.21 2.50 7.94
CA ASN A 76 3.02 1.04 8.00
C ASN A 76 4.26 0.32 8.56
N THR A 77 5.29 1.07 8.96
CA THR A 77 6.59 0.56 9.38
C THR A 77 7.13 1.40 10.52
N LEU A 78 7.47 0.77 11.64
CA LEU A 78 8.24 1.35 12.73
C LEU A 78 9.57 0.62 12.82
N VAL A 79 10.67 1.37 12.88
CA VAL A 79 12.03 0.84 12.99
C VAL A 79 12.63 1.38 14.28
N ARG A 80 13.24 0.51 15.10
CA ARG A 80 13.92 0.97 16.30
C ARG A 80 15.21 1.71 15.91
N THR A 81 15.44 2.86 16.53
CA THR A 81 16.66 3.67 16.39
C THR A 81 17.30 3.90 17.77
N GLU A 82 18.46 4.55 17.80
CA GLU A 82 19.09 4.97 19.06
C GLU A 82 18.27 6.03 19.82
N HIS A 83 17.36 6.72 19.13
CA HIS A 83 16.55 7.81 19.68
C HIS A 83 15.08 7.44 19.92
N GLY A 84 14.69 6.19 19.63
CA GLY A 84 13.33 5.71 19.83
C GLY A 84 12.83 4.91 18.64
N TRP A 85 11.67 5.28 18.10
CA TRP A 85 11.07 4.65 16.94
C TRP A 85 10.98 5.61 15.76
N ARG A 86 11.48 5.19 14.61
CA ARG A 86 11.31 5.89 13.34
C ARG A 86 10.15 5.30 12.55
N ALA A 87 9.21 6.14 12.16
CA ALA A 87 8.08 5.79 11.31
C ALA A 87 8.42 5.98 9.83
N ASP A 88 7.99 5.00 9.03
CA ASP A 88 8.08 5.01 7.58
C ASP A 88 6.82 4.43 6.92
N ASN A 89 6.63 4.73 5.62
CA ASN A 89 5.54 4.19 4.82
C ASN A 89 6.07 3.47 3.57
N THR A 90 6.21 2.15 3.69
CA THR A 90 6.67 1.26 2.62
C THR A 90 5.54 0.79 1.72
N ASP A 91 4.26 1.12 2.00
CA ASP A 91 3.18 0.84 1.03
C ASP A 91 3.42 1.62 -0.27
N ILE A 92 4.13 2.75 -0.20
CA ILE A 92 4.60 3.52 -1.37
C ILE A 92 5.50 2.65 -2.25
N ASP A 93 6.47 1.95 -1.63
CA ASP A 93 7.35 0.98 -2.30
C ASP A 93 6.53 -0.20 -2.82
N GLY A 94 5.48 -0.60 -2.09
CA GLY A 94 4.53 -1.63 -2.49
C GLY A 94 3.87 -1.30 -3.83
N VAL A 95 3.28 -0.11 -3.94
CA VAL A 95 2.58 0.33 -5.17
C VAL A 95 3.56 0.55 -6.31
N ALA A 96 4.65 1.28 -6.06
CA ALA A 96 5.65 1.57 -7.09
C ALA A 96 6.32 0.29 -7.61
N GLY A 97 6.69 -0.63 -6.72
CA GLY A 97 7.31 -1.89 -7.08
C GLY A 97 6.37 -2.85 -7.81
N ALA A 98 5.09 -2.90 -7.41
CA ALA A 98 4.09 -3.74 -8.09
C ALA A 98 3.83 -3.31 -9.55
N LEU A 99 4.02 -2.03 -9.86
CA LEU A 99 3.80 -1.43 -11.18
C LEU A 99 5.11 -1.09 -11.92
N ALA A 100 6.27 -1.53 -11.41
CA ALA A 100 7.57 -1.10 -11.92
C ALA A 100 7.88 -1.55 -13.36
N HIS A 101 7.18 -2.57 -13.86
CA HIS A 101 7.33 -3.08 -15.23
C HIS A 101 6.40 -2.39 -16.24
N HIS A 102 5.57 -1.47 -15.78
CA HIS A 102 4.66 -0.69 -16.62
C HIS A 102 5.29 0.66 -16.91
N HIS A 103 5.55 0.91 -18.19
CA HIS A 103 6.12 2.16 -18.67
C HIS A 103 5.02 3.06 -19.24
N ASP A 104 5.30 4.36 -19.37
CA ASP A 104 4.41 5.34 -20.00
C ASP A 104 3.02 5.47 -19.36
N LEU A 105 2.92 5.22 -18.05
CA LEU A 105 1.71 5.49 -17.27
C LEU A 105 1.55 6.99 -17.08
N HIS A 106 0.58 7.62 -17.75
CA HIS A 106 0.37 9.06 -17.69
C HIS A 106 -0.82 9.44 -16.80
N ARG A 107 -1.90 8.64 -16.88
CA ARG A 107 -3.19 8.88 -16.24
C ARG A 107 -3.59 7.70 -15.36
N ALA A 108 -3.70 7.92 -14.06
CA ALA A 108 -4.04 6.88 -13.11
C ALA A 108 -5.35 7.17 -12.36
N ILE A 109 -6.05 6.11 -11.98
CA ILE A 109 -7.17 6.17 -11.03
C ILE A 109 -6.70 5.63 -9.69
N VAL A 110 -6.97 6.36 -8.61
CA VAL A 110 -6.95 5.81 -7.24
C VAL A 110 -8.39 5.61 -6.80
N LEU A 111 -8.83 4.36 -6.69
CA LEU A 111 -10.17 4.00 -6.25
C LEU A 111 -10.19 3.87 -4.72
N GLY A 112 -10.83 4.83 -4.06
CA GLY A 112 -10.93 4.93 -2.60
C GLY A 112 -10.23 6.14 -2.01
N SER A 113 -10.59 6.47 -0.76
CA SER A 113 -9.99 7.56 0.01
C SER A 113 -9.65 7.16 1.46
N GLY A 114 -9.31 5.87 1.63
CA GLY A 114 -8.91 5.27 2.91
C GLY A 114 -7.42 5.37 3.20
N GLY A 115 -6.94 4.72 4.26
CA GLY A 115 -5.55 4.84 4.74
C GLY A 115 -4.46 4.38 3.77
N THR A 116 -4.79 3.53 2.79
CA THR A 116 -3.84 3.09 1.74
C THR A 116 -3.80 4.06 0.54
N ALA A 117 -4.86 4.85 0.33
CA ALA A 117 -4.95 5.74 -0.83
C ALA A 117 -3.85 6.83 -0.88
N PRO A 118 -3.42 7.45 0.25
CA PRO A 118 -2.28 8.35 0.25
C PRO A 118 -0.99 7.71 -0.28
N ALA A 119 -0.71 6.45 0.09
CA ALA A 119 0.46 5.73 -0.39
C ALA A 119 0.34 5.36 -1.89
N ALA A 120 -0.87 5.06 -2.37
CA ALA A 120 -1.13 4.85 -3.79
C ALA A 120 -0.85 6.11 -4.62
N VAL A 121 -1.30 7.28 -4.17
CA VAL A 121 -0.99 8.57 -4.83
C VAL A 121 0.52 8.80 -4.87
N ALA A 122 1.22 8.58 -3.75
CA ALA A 122 2.68 8.75 -3.68
C ALA A 122 3.45 7.76 -4.55
N GLY A 123 3.04 6.48 -4.58
CA GLY A 123 3.66 5.45 -5.41
C GLY A 123 3.48 5.72 -6.90
N LEU A 124 2.28 6.14 -7.32
CA LEU A 124 2.01 6.55 -8.71
C LEU A 124 2.83 7.79 -9.10
N ALA A 125 2.94 8.79 -8.21
CA ALA A 125 3.78 9.96 -8.44
C ALA A 125 5.26 9.57 -8.62
N GLN A 126 5.77 8.62 -7.83
CA GLN A 126 7.13 8.10 -7.96
C GLN A 126 7.39 7.39 -9.30
N LEU A 127 6.36 6.76 -9.88
CA LEU A 127 6.41 6.15 -11.22
C LEU A 127 6.33 7.16 -12.37
N GLY A 128 6.17 8.46 -12.08
CA GLY A 128 6.10 9.50 -13.10
C GLY A 128 4.71 9.73 -13.69
N VAL A 129 3.65 9.21 -13.05
CA VAL A 129 2.27 9.54 -13.43
C VAL A 129 2.04 11.04 -13.31
N THR A 130 1.47 11.65 -14.35
CA THR A 130 1.30 13.11 -14.43
C THR A 130 -0.11 13.58 -14.07
N ALA A 131 -1.10 12.69 -14.17
CA ALA A 131 -2.49 12.95 -13.81
C ALA A 131 -3.07 11.80 -12.98
N ILE A 132 -3.62 12.12 -11.80
CA ILE A 132 -4.28 11.15 -10.93
C ILE A 132 -5.73 11.60 -10.68
N THR A 133 -6.70 10.73 -10.96
CA THR A 133 -8.08 10.94 -10.56
C THR A 133 -8.41 10.08 -9.35
N VAL A 134 -8.71 10.72 -8.23
CA VAL A 134 -9.17 10.06 -6.99
C VAL A 134 -10.67 9.82 -7.12
N VAL A 135 -11.04 8.55 -7.31
CA VAL A 135 -12.44 8.12 -7.42
C VAL A 135 -12.92 7.63 -6.07
N ALA A 136 -13.84 8.35 -5.44
CA ALA A 136 -14.35 7.99 -4.12
C ALA A 136 -15.78 8.50 -3.85
N ARG A 137 -16.42 7.99 -2.79
CA ARG A 137 -17.73 8.48 -2.31
C ARG A 137 -17.62 9.76 -1.48
N ASN A 138 -16.60 9.84 -0.64
CA ASN A 138 -16.42 10.96 0.29
C ASN A 138 -15.44 11.99 -0.29
N ARG A 139 -15.98 13.13 -0.73
CA ARG A 139 -15.23 14.26 -1.30
C ARG A 139 -14.24 14.86 -0.30
N ASP A 140 -14.61 15.02 0.97
CA ASP A 140 -13.76 15.66 1.98
C ASP A 140 -12.50 14.84 2.27
N LYS A 141 -12.63 13.51 2.33
CA LYS A 141 -11.46 12.61 2.44
C LYS A 141 -10.61 12.65 1.18
N ALA A 142 -11.23 12.71 0.01
CA ALA A 142 -10.51 12.79 -1.26
C ALA A 142 -9.78 14.13 -1.46
N ALA A 143 -10.28 15.24 -0.88
CA ALA A 143 -9.63 16.54 -0.97
C ALA A 143 -8.19 16.51 -0.43
N ARG A 144 -7.93 15.73 0.62
CA ARG A 144 -6.57 15.53 1.16
C ARG A 144 -5.64 14.81 0.19
N LEU A 145 -6.18 13.88 -0.61
CA LEU A 145 -5.42 13.17 -1.64
C LEU A 145 -5.11 14.07 -2.84
N VAL A 146 -6.06 14.94 -3.20
CA VAL A 146 -5.86 15.97 -4.22
C VAL A 146 -4.75 16.93 -3.81
N GLU A 147 -4.78 17.43 -2.57
CA GLU A 147 -3.72 18.28 -2.02
C GLU A 147 -2.37 17.57 -1.98
N LEU A 148 -2.34 16.30 -1.54
CA LEU A 148 -1.15 15.46 -1.53
C LEU A 148 -0.52 15.35 -2.94
N GLY A 149 -1.34 15.09 -3.94
CA GLY A 149 -0.89 15.05 -5.33
C GLY A 149 -0.24 16.36 -5.79
N GLY A 150 -0.84 17.50 -5.43
CA GLY A 150 -0.25 18.82 -5.68
C GLY A 150 1.11 19.01 -5.00
N ARG A 151 1.27 18.57 -3.75
CA ARG A 151 2.56 18.59 -3.03
C ARG A 151 3.62 17.67 -3.64
N LEU A 152 3.18 16.62 -4.35
CA LEU A 152 4.02 15.69 -5.09
C LEU A 152 4.30 16.15 -6.54
N GLY A 153 3.73 17.27 -6.98
CA GLY A 153 3.90 17.78 -8.33
C GLY A 153 3.06 17.06 -9.40
N VAL A 154 2.00 16.35 -9.00
CA VAL A 154 1.11 15.60 -9.89
C VAL A 154 -0.26 16.27 -9.95
N THR A 155 -0.79 16.45 -11.17
CA THR A 155 -2.15 16.99 -11.34
C THR A 155 -3.14 15.98 -10.78
N THR A 156 -3.84 16.34 -9.70
CA THR A 156 -4.75 15.41 -9.03
C THR A 156 -6.13 16.02 -8.90
N GLU A 157 -7.16 15.23 -9.20
CA GLU A 157 -8.55 15.68 -9.16
C GLU A 157 -9.45 14.65 -8.49
N PHE A 158 -10.65 15.09 -8.08
CA PHE A 158 -11.65 14.22 -7.49
C PHE A 158 -12.74 13.89 -8.51
N CYS A 159 -13.10 12.62 -8.60
CA CYS A 159 -14.29 12.15 -9.30
C CYS A 159 -15.18 11.37 -8.31
N ALA A 160 -16.48 11.64 -8.34
CA ALA A 160 -17.42 10.87 -7.53
C ALA A 160 -17.60 9.46 -8.11
N LEU A 161 -17.61 8.44 -7.25
CA LEU A 161 -17.76 7.03 -7.67
C LEU A 161 -19.07 6.74 -8.44
N ASP A 162 -20.11 7.53 -8.19
CA ASP A 162 -21.40 7.46 -8.90
C ASP A 162 -21.64 8.72 -9.75
N GLY A 163 -20.56 9.43 -10.12
CA GLY A 163 -20.59 10.66 -10.88
C GLY A 163 -20.77 10.45 -12.38
N ALA A 164 -21.41 11.42 -13.05
CA ALA A 164 -21.63 11.39 -14.50
C ALA A 164 -20.33 11.40 -15.32
N ASP A 165 -19.23 11.92 -14.75
CA ASP A 165 -17.94 12.01 -15.42
C ASP A 165 -17.11 10.71 -15.36
N LEU A 166 -17.51 9.76 -14.50
CA LEU A 166 -16.73 8.53 -14.26
C LEU A 166 -16.45 7.71 -15.53
N PRO A 167 -17.39 7.51 -16.47
CA PRO A 167 -17.10 6.77 -17.70
C PRO A 167 -15.97 7.39 -18.52
N ALA A 168 -15.89 8.72 -18.59
CA ALA A 168 -14.83 9.42 -19.31
C ALA A 168 -13.48 9.30 -18.59
N VAL A 169 -13.48 9.36 -17.26
CA VAL A 169 -12.30 9.12 -16.42
C VAL A 169 -11.75 7.72 -16.64
N VAL A 170 -12.60 6.70 -16.61
CA VAL A 170 -12.21 5.29 -16.83
C VAL A 170 -11.65 5.09 -18.24
N ALA A 171 -12.34 5.61 -19.27
CA ALA A 171 -11.92 5.44 -20.66
C ALA A 171 -10.55 6.06 -20.97
N ALA A 172 -10.10 7.02 -20.17
CA ALA A 172 -8.83 7.72 -20.34
C ALA A 172 -7.73 7.27 -19.36
N ALA A 173 -7.96 6.24 -18.54
CA ALA A 173 -7.00 5.78 -17.55
C ALA A 173 -6.09 4.68 -18.11
N ASP A 174 -4.79 4.78 -17.83
CA ASP A 174 -3.80 3.75 -18.15
C ASP A 174 -3.75 2.68 -17.06
N VAL A 175 -3.94 3.09 -15.81
CA VAL A 175 -3.85 2.24 -14.62
C VAL A 175 -4.89 2.61 -13.56
N LEU A 176 -5.37 1.63 -12.81
CA LEU A 176 -6.17 1.81 -11.61
C LEU A 176 -5.53 1.11 -10.41
N VAL A 177 -5.42 1.83 -9.30
CA VAL A 177 -5.06 1.26 -7.99
C VAL A 177 -6.32 1.22 -7.11
N SER A 178 -6.83 0.02 -6.85
CA SER A 178 -7.98 -0.19 -5.97
C SER A 178 -7.52 -0.33 -4.52
N THR A 179 -8.06 0.52 -3.65
CA THR A 179 -7.75 0.54 -2.21
C THR A 179 -8.98 0.25 -1.33
N ILE A 180 -10.10 -0.11 -1.95
CA ILE A 180 -11.37 -0.39 -1.27
C ILE A 180 -11.58 -1.91 -1.09
N PRO A 181 -12.41 -2.35 -0.13
CA PRO A 181 -12.76 -3.76 0.02
C PRO A 181 -13.38 -4.35 -1.25
N ALA A 182 -13.13 -5.64 -1.50
CA ALA A 182 -13.61 -6.34 -2.70
C ALA A 182 -15.14 -6.25 -2.87
N ASP A 183 -15.92 -6.38 -1.78
CA ASP A 183 -17.39 -6.26 -1.82
C ASP A 183 -17.85 -4.86 -2.26
N ALA A 184 -17.11 -3.82 -1.86
CA ALA A 184 -17.40 -2.45 -2.29
C ALA A 184 -17.02 -2.23 -3.76
N ALA A 185 -15.91 -2.80 -4.22
CA ALA A 185 -15.51 -2.76 -5.62
C ALA A 185 -16.45 -3.57 -6.54
N ALA A 186 -17.06 -4.64 -6.02
CA ALA A 186 -17.90 -5.55 -6.80
C ALA A 186 -19.08 -4.84 -7.48
N GLY A 187 -19.70 -3.86 -6.81
CA GLY A 187 -20.79 -3.06 -7.37
C GLY A 187 -20.40 -2.20 -8.57
N HIS A 188 -19.09 -1.94 -8.76
CA HIS A 188 -18.55 -1.11 -9.83
C HIS A 188 -17.58 -1.88 -10.74
N ALA A 189 -17.47 -3.21 -10.58
CA ALA A 189 -16.50 -4.02 -11.30
C ALA A 189 -16.62 -3.88 -12.83
N GLN A 190 -17.85 -3.81 -13.36
CA GLN A 190 -18.08 -3.59 -14.79
C GLN A 190 -17.72 -2.17 -15.24
N THR A 191 -17.88 -1.17 -14.37
CA THR A 191 -17.50 0.21 -14.67
C THR A 191 -16.00 0.34 -14.92
N PHE A 192 -15.18 -0.36 -14.13
CA PHE A 192 -13.72 -0.31 -14.23
C PHE A 192 -13.10 -1.40 -15.11
N ALA A 193 -13.92 -2.30 -15.68
CA ALA A 193 -13.42 -3.45 -16.44
C ALA A 193 -12.55 -3.06 -17.65
N GLY A 194 -12.80 -1.88 -18.24
CA GLY A 194 -12.05 -1.39 -19.40
C GLY A 194 -10.68 -0.77 -19.08
N VAL A 195 -10.26 -0.68 -17.81
CA VAL A 195 -8.93 -0.14 -17.46
C VAL A 195 -7.86 -1.17 -17.87
N PRO A 196 -6.80 -0.77 -18.60
CA PRO A 196 -5.79 -1.71 -19.11
C PRO A 196 -5.01 -2.45 -18.02
N VAL A 197 -4.65 -1.77 -16.93
CA VAL A 197 -3.87 -2.33 -15.81
C VAL A 197 -4.57 -2.02 -14.49
N VAL A 198 -4.83 -3.03 -13.67
CA VAL A 198 -5.41 -2.86 -12.34
C VAL A 198 -4.54 -3.48 -11.27
N LEU A 199 -4.05 -2.65 -10.33
CA LEU A 199 -3.50 -3.11 -9.06
C LEU A 199 -4.61 -3.12 -8.01
N ASP A 200 -5.03 -4.31 -7.59
CA ASP A 200 -6.02 -4.46 -6.50
C ASP A 200 -5.30 -4.73 -5.19
N ALA A 201 -5.45 -3.85 -4.19
CA ALA A 201 -4.82 -4.04 -2.87
C ALA A 201 -5.32 -5.31 -2.14
N ILE A 202 -6.47 -5.86 -2.57
CA ILE A 202 -7.00 -7.12 -2.05
C ILE A 202 -6.29 -8.29 -2.70
N TYR A 203 -6.03 -9.34 -1.91
CA TYR A 203 -5.39 -10.57 -2.38
C TYR A 203 -6.02 -11.87 -1.86
N ASP A 204 -7.01 -11.77 -0.96
CA ASP A 204 -7.71 -12.92 -0.41
C ASP A 204 -9.14 -12.49 -0.02
N PRO A 205 -10.19 -13.15 -0.54
CA PRO A 205 -10.18 -14.17 -1.60
C PRO A 205 -9.73 -13.61 -2.96
N TRP A 206 -9.27 -14.50 -3.87
CA TRP A 206 -8.79 -14.15 -5.21
C TRP A 206 -9.31 -15.13 -6.29
N PRO A 207 -9.66 -14.66 -7.51
CA PRO A 207 -9.72 -13.26 -7.95
C PRO A 207 -10.88 -12.49 -7.30
N THR A 208 -10.71 -11.18 -7.11
CA THR A 208 -11.82 -10.30 -6.70
C THR A 208 -12.81 -10.13 -7.86
N PRO A 209 -14.07 -9.70 -7.62
CA PRO A 209 -15.00 -9.40 -8.70
C PRO A 209 -14.49 -8.32 -9.66
N LEU A 210 -13.72 -7.34 -9.16
CA LEU A 210 -13.04 -6.34 -9.98
C LEU A 210 -11.97 -6.99 -10.88
N ALA A 211 -11.08 -7.78 -10.28
CA ALA A 211 -10.05 -8.52 -11.02
C ALA A 211 -10.66 -9.36 -12.15
N ALA A 212 -11.65 -10.19 -11.82
CA ALA A 212 -12.32 -11.05 -12.78
C ALA A 212 -13.08 -10.29 -13.88
N ALA A 213 -13.49 -9.04 -13.65
CA ALA A 213 -14.12 -8.21 -14.67
C ALA A 213 -13.08 -7.64 -15.65
N VAL A 214 -11.95 -7.17 -15.14
CA VAL A 214 -10.83 -6.62 -15.93
C VAL A 214 -10.19 -7.71 -16.79
N GLU A 215 -9.89 -8.88 -16.22
CA GLU A 215 -9.33 -10.01 -16.98
C GLU A 215 -10.26 -10.45 -18.13
N ARG A 216 -11.58 -10.51 -17.89
CA ARG A 216 -12.56 -10.83 -18.94
C ARG A 216 -12.64 -9.79 -20.05
N ALA A 217 -12.29 -8.54 -19.75
CA ALA A 217 -12.20 -7.47 -20.74
C ALA A 217 -10.82 -7.41 -21.44
N GLY A 218 -9.89 -8.31 -21.08
CA GLY A 218 -8.55 -8.39 -21.67
C GLY A 218 -7.50 -7.50 -21.00
N GLY A 219 -7.82 -6.90 -19.85
CA GLY A 219 -6.86 -6.13 -19.05
C GLY A 219 -5.97 -7.01 -18.18
N GLU A 220 -4.87 -6.43 -17.70
CA GLU A 220 -3.96 -7.04 -16.74
C GLU A 220 -4.39 -6.73 -15.31
N VAL A 221 -4.32 -7.74 -14.44
CA VAL A 221 -4.57 -7.56 -13.01
C VAL A 221 -3.38 -8.00 -12.18
N ILE A 222 -2.98 -7.10 -11.29
CA ILE A 222 -1.91 -7.29 -10.32
C ILE A 222 -2.55 -7.44 -8.94
N SER A 223 -2.33 -8.59 -8.32
CA SER A 223 -2.83 -8.88 -6.96
C SER A 223 -2.09 -8.08 -5.90
N GLY A 224 -2.77 -7.78 -4.79
CA GLY A 224 -2.20 -7.12 -3.62
C GLY A 224 -1.02 -7.88 -2.99
N LEU A 225 -0.79 -9.15 -3.36
CA LEU A 225 0.44 -9.88 -3.01
C LEU A 225 1.70 -9.21 -3.56
N GLN A 226 1.64 -8.64 -4.76
CA GLN A 226 2.80 -7.92 -5.34
C GLN A 226 3.08 -6.63 -4.58
N MET A 227 2.02 -5.92 -4.16
CA MET A 227 2.16 -4.75 -3.29
C MET A 227 2.77 -5.16 -1.94
N LEU A 228 2.26 -6.23 -1.34
CA LEU A 228 2.75 -6.77 -0.06
C LEU A 228 4.21 -7.23 -0.12
N LEU A 229 4.61 -7.87 -1.22
CA LEU A 229 5.99 -8.32 -1.44
C LEU A 229 6.96 -7.14 -1.53
N ASN A 230 6.62 -6.14 -2.34
CA ASN A 230 7.50 -4.98 -2.56
C ASN A 230 7.64 -4.10 -1.30
N GLN A 231 6.56 -3.88 -0.54
CA GLN A 231 6.68 -3.19 0.74
C GLN A 231 7.52 -3.98 1.77
N ALA A 232 7.46 -5.32 1.73
CA ALA A 232 8.20 -6.16 2.66
C ALA A 232 9.71 -6.16 2.37
N PHE A 233 10.12 -6.02 1.10
CA PHE A 233 11.55 -5.83 0.77
C PHE A 233 12.13 -4.64 1.52
N SER A 234 11.46 -3.50 1.45
CA SER A 234 11.86 -2.28 2.15
C SER A 234 11.87 -2.44 3.67
N GLN A 235 10.86 -3.13 4.24
CA GLN A 235 10.83 -3.42 5.67
C GLN A 235 11.98 -4.33 6.12
N VAL A 236 12.27 -5.39 5.38
CA VAL A 236 13.40 -6.29 5.67
C VAL A 236 14.72 -5.52 5.64
N GLU A 237 14.93 -4.69 4.62
CA GLU A 237 16.15 -3.87 4.50
C GLU A 237 16.30 -2.93 5.71
N GLN A 238 15.21 -2.30 6.12
CA GLN A 238 15.21 -1.39 7.27
C GLN A 238 15.41 -2.11 8.61
N PHE A 239 14.80 -3.28 8.81
CA PHE A 239 14.89 -4.01 10.08
C PHE A 239 16.22 -4.72 10.26
N THR A 240 16.80 -5.22 9.17
CA THR A 240 18.02 -6.05 9.23
C THR A 240 19.29 -5.29 8.88
N GLY A 241 19.18 -4.13 8.22
CA GLY A 241 20.31 -3.41 7.64
C GLY A 241 20.98 -4.14 6.47
N ARG A 242 20.32 -5.15 5.89
CA ARG A 242 20.84 -6.00 4.80
C ARG A 242 19.93 -5.94 3.58
N PRO A 243 20.46 -6.11 2.35
CA PRO A 243 19.63 -6.20 1.15
C PRO A 243 18.57 -7.29 1.27
N ALA A 244 17.34 -7.02 0.82
CA ALA A 244 16.28 -8.02 0.87
C ALA A 244 16.61 -9.22 -0.03
N PRO A 245 16.49 -10.47 0.45
CA PRO A 245 16.63 -11.68 -0.36
C PRO A 245 15.36 -11.88 -1.21
N ARG A 246 15.25 -11.08 -2.28
CA ARG A 246 14.01 -10.92 -3.05
C ARG A 246 13.49 -12.23 -3.63
N THR A 247 14.39 -13.10 -4.12
CA THR A 247 14.05 -14.40 -4.71
C THR A 247 13.38 -15.33 -3.68
N GLU A 248 13.97 -15.45 -2.50
CA GLU A 248 13.49 -16.32 -1.42
C GLU A 248 12.18 -15.82 -0.81
N MET A 249 12.04 -14.49 -0.70
CA MET A 249 10.80 -13.86 -0.28
C MET A 249 9.67 -14.06 -1.31
N ALA A 250 9.95 -13.89 -2.61
CA ALA A 250 8.97 -14.13 -3.66
C ALA A 250 8.52 -15.60 -3.68
N ALA A 251 9.46 -16.54 -3.59
CA ALA A 251 9.18 -17.98 -3.53
C ALA A 251 8.31 -18.38 -2.33
N ALA A 252 8.31 -17.59 -1.25
CA ALA A 252 7.47 -17.85 -0.09
C ALA A 252 5.98 -17.58 -0.33
N LEU A 253 5.61 -16.83 -1.38
CA LEU A 253 4.21 -16.53 -1.69
C LEU A 253 3.52 -17.61 -2.54
N GLY A 254 4.28 -18.56 -3.11
CA GLY A 254 3.79 -19.60 -4.00
C GLY A 254 4.00 -19.22 -5.45
#